data_AF-A0A0A6YW35-F1
#
_entry.id   AF-A0A0A6YW35-F1
#
_cell.length_a   1.000
_cell.length_b   1.000
_cell.length_c   1.000
_cell.angle_alpha   90.00
_cell.angle_beta   90.00
_cell.angle_gamma   90.00
#
_symmetry.space_group_name_H-M   'P 1'
#
loop_
_entity.id
_entity.type
_entity.pdbx_description
1 polymer ?
#
loop_
_entity_poly.entity_id
_entity_poly.type
_entity_poly.pdbx_seq_one_letter_code
_entity_poly.pdbx_strand_id
1 'polypeptide(L)'
;MRRGGWRKRTENDGWEKWGGYMAAKVQKLEEQFRTDAANQKDGTASAIFSGVAIYVNGYTDPSAEELRNLMMLHGGQYHVYYSRSKTTHIIATNLPNAKIKELKGEKVIRPEWIVESIKAGRLLSSAPYQLYTKPSAA
;
A
#
# COMPACT_ATOMS: atom_id res chain seq x y z
N MET A 1 8.83 44.57 19.53
CA MET A 1 9.64 43.47 20.11
C MET A 1 9.65 42.30 19.14
N ARG A 2 10.80 42.00 18.52
CA ARG A 2 11.02 40.82 17.68
C ARG A 2 11.32 39.61 18.58
N ARG A 3 10.57 38.52 18.46
CA ARG A 3 10.94 37.21 19.06
C ARG A 3 10.40 36.05 18.23
N GLY A 4 11.29 35.10 17.91
CA GLY A 4 10.92 33.74 17.53
C GLY A 4 11.31 33.35 16.11
N GLY A 5 12.61 33.24 15.85
CA GLY A 5 13.15 32.72 14.60
C GLY A 5 12.63 31.31 14.31
N TRP A 6 12.08 31.13 13.11
CA TRP A 6 11.89 29.82 12.52
C TRP A 6 13.28 29.17 12.43
N ARG A 7 13.52 28.13 13.23
CA ARG A 7 14.71 27.29 13.09
C ARG A 7 14.74 26.78 11.64
N LYS A 8 15.76 27.23 10.92
CA LYS A 8 16.15 26.73 9.60
C LYS A 8 16.20 25.20 9.69
N ARG A 9 15.31 24.53 8.96
CA ARG A 9 15.33 23.08 8.76
C ARG A 9 16.75 22.76 8.29
N THR A 10 17.47 21.92 9.03
CA THR A 10 18.84 21.53 8.67
C THR A 10 18.76 20.73 7.36
N GLU A 11 18.88 21.44 6.24
CA GLU A 11 19.35 20.92 4.96
C GLU A 11 20.75 20.36 5.20
N ASN A 12 20.83 19.03 5.27
CA ASN A 12 21.97 18.16 4.99
C ASN A 12 21.96 16.97 5.97
N ASP A 13 20.99 16.07 5.79
CA ASP A 13 20.94 14.77 6.46
C ASP A 13 21.85 13.72 5.80
N GLY A 14 22.65 14.12 4.79
CA GLY A 14 23.48 13.23 3.98
C GLY A 14 22.70 12.40 2.95
N TRP A 15 21.38 12.59 2.82
CA TRP A 15 20.52 11.82 1.91
C TRP A 15 19.98 12.64 0.74
N GLU A 16 20.46 13.88 0.53
CA GLU A 16 19.97 14.79 -0.52
C GLU A 16 19.98 14.14 -1.92
N LYS A 17 21.05 13.40 -2.25
CA LYS A 17 21.17 12.67 -3.53
C LYS A 17 20.04 11.66 -3.77
N TRP A 18 19.45 11.15 -2.69
CA TRP A 18 18.40 10.13 -2.71
C TRP A 18 16.99 10.72 -2.51
N GLY A 19 16.85 12.06 -2.47
CA GLY A 19 15.60 12.73 -2.15
C GLY A 19 15.25 12.71 -0.65
N GLY A 20 16.25 12.47 0.21
CA GLY A 20 16.11 12.38 1.66
C GLY A 20 16.01 10.94 2.19
N TYR A 21 16.17 10.79 3.51
CA TYR A 21 16.18 9.48 4.18
C TYR A 21 14.97 8.59 3.84
N MET A 22 13.76 9.17 3.80
CA MET A 22 12.54 8.39 3.58
C MET A 22 12.47 7.79 2.18
N ALA A 23 12.97 8.49 1.16
CA ALA A 23 13.01 7.98 -0.20
C ALA A 23 13.99 6.80 -0.31
N ALA A 24 15.20 6.93 0.26
CA ALA A 24 16.16 5.83 0.35
C ALA A 24 15.61 4.63 1.13
N LYS A 25 14.90 4.87 2.24
CA LYS A 25 14.26 3.82 3.06
C LYS A 25 13.18 3.07 2.28
N VAL A 26 12.29 3.79 1.59
CA VAL A 26 11.24 3.18 0.76
C VAL A 26 11.86 2.35 -0.36
N GLN A 27 12.88 2.86 -1.05
CA GLN A 27 13.57 2.12 -2.11
C GLN A 27 14.17 0.81 -1.59
N LYS A 28 14.81 0.84 -0.42
CA LYS A 28 15.36 -0.36 0.22
C LYS A 28 14.28 -1.38 0.56
N LEU A 29 13.13 -0.95 1.08
CA LEU A 29 12.02 -1.84 1.41
C LEU A 29 11.40 -2.47 0.15
N GLU A 30 11.25 -1.69 -0.92
CA GLU A 30 10.80 -2.20 -2.22
C GLU A 30 11.79 -3.23 -2.80
N GLU A 31 13.10 -3.00 -2.65
CA GLU A 31 14.14 -3.94 -3.08
C GLU A 31 14.11 -5.24 -2.29
N GLN A 32 14.00 -5.16 -0.95
CA GLN A 32 13.85 -6.34 -0.10
C GLN A 32 12.63 -7.16 -0.50
N PHE A 33 11.48 -6.52 -0.72
CA PHE A 33 10.29 -7.20 -1.20
C PHE A 33 10.51 -7.92 -2.54
N ARG A 34 11.20 -7.28 -3.50
CA ARG A 34 11.50 -7.92 -4.80
C ARG A 34 12.43 -9.12 -4.66
N THR A 35 13.44 -9.04 -3.80
CA THR A 35 14.37 -10.13 -3.52
C THR A 35 13.65 -11.32 -2.88
N ASP A 36 12.81 -11.07 -1.86
CA ASP A 36 12.00 -12.10 -1.23
C ASP A 36 11.08 -12.79 -2.24
N ALA A 37 10.42 -12.00 -3.11
CA ALA A 37 9.53 -12.50 -4.16
C ALA A 37 10.22 -13.40 -5.18
N ALA A 38 11.49 -13.10 -5.51
CA ALA A 38 12.27 -13.91 -6.43
C ALA A 38 12.64 -15.28 -5.84
N ASN A 39 12.83 -15.33 -4.52
CA ASN A 39 13.24 -16.55 -3.80
C ASN A 39 12.07 -17.51 -3.52
N GLN A 40 10.82 -17.05 -3.56
CA GLN A 40 9.64 -17.80 -3.10
C GLN A 40 8.86 -18.52 -4.23
N LYS A 41 9.46 -18.69 -5.42
CA LYS A 41 8.78 -19.24 -6.60
C LYS A 41 8.67 -20.77 -6.57
N ASP A 42 7.85 -21.31 -5.66
CA ASP A 42 7.56 -22.73 -5.56
C ASP A 42 6.19 -23.07 -6.20
N GLY A 43 6.17 -23.28 -7.52
CA GLY A 43 5.11 -23.97 -8.30
C GLY A 43 3.66 -23.45 -8.27
N THR A 44 3.31 -22.60 -7.31
CA THR A 44 1.96 -22.06 -7.01
C THR A 44 1.85 -20.58 -7.32
N ALA A 45 2.95 -19.97 -7.78
CA ALA A 45 3.02 -18.56 -8.13
C ALA A 45 2.15 -18.26 -9.36
N SER A 46 1.51 -17.09 -9.35
CA SER A 46 0.76 -16.55 -10.50
C SER A 46 1.04 -15.07 -10.65
N ALA A 47 0.49 -14.43 -11.68
CA ALA A 47 0.64 -12.99 -11.92
C ALA A 47 -0.70 -12.25 -11.92
N ILE A 48 -1.70 -12.76 -11.20
CA ILE A 48 -3.06 -12.19 -11.20
C ILE A 48 -3.11 -10.76 -10.64
N PHE A 49 -2.15 -10.38 -9.78
CA PHE A 49 -2.01 -9.02 -9.25
C PHE A 49 -0.91 -8.21 -9.96
N SER A 50 -0.50 -8.60 -11.17
CA SER A 50 0.44 -7.79 -11.95
C SER A 50 -0.08 -6.36 -12.14
N GLY A 51 0.76 -5.38 -11.79
CA GLY A 51 0.39 -3.96 -11.80
C GLY A 51 -0.47 -3.50 -10.59
N VAL A 52 -0.74 -4.37 -9.62
CA VAL A 52 -1.44 -4.02 -8.38
C VAL A 52 -0.42 -3.81 -7.26
N ALA A 53 -0.50 -2.66 -6.59
CA ALA A 53 0.32 -2.34 -5.44
C ALA A 53 -0.58 -1.94 -4.27
N ILE A 54 -0.45 -2.65 -3.14
CA ILE A 54 -1.29 -2.42 -1.97
C ILE A 54 -0.54 -1.70 -0.85
N TYR A 55 -1.30 -1.02 -0.01
CA TYR A 55 -0.87 -0.55 1.30
C TYR A 55 -1.94 -0.97 2.33
N VAL A 56 -1.55 -1.70 3.37
CA VAL A 56 -2.48 -2.10 4.43
C VAL A 56 -2.53 -1.01 5.50
N ASN A 57 -3.74 -0.59 5.87
CA ASN A 57 -3.97 0.45 6.87
C ASN A 57 -4.86 -0.07 8.01
N GLY A 58 -4.27 -0.18 9.20
CA GLY A 58 -4.95 -0.68 10.38
C GLY A 58 -5.03 -2.20 10.42
N TYR A 59 -5.97 -2.71 11.20
CA TYR A 59 -6.20 -4.14 11.36
C TYR A 59 -6.93 -4.74 10.16
N THR A 60 -6.47 -5.91 9.73
CA THR A 60 -7.09 -6.74 8.70
C THR A 60 -7.04 -8.20 9.10
N ASP A 61 -7.98 -8.96 8.54
CA ASP A 61 -7.98 -10.42 8.53
C ASP A 61 -8.17 -10.88 7.07
N PRO A 62 -7.20 -11.54 6.42
CA PRO A 62 -5.88 -11.92 6.94
C PRO A 62 -4.99 -10.73 7.34
N SER A 63 -3.93 -11.01 8.11
CA SER A 63 -3.01 -9.99 8.63
C SER A 63 -2.22 -9.30 7.52
N ALA A 64 -1.64 -8.13 7.83
CA ALA A 64 -0.81 -7.38 6.86
C ALA A 64 0.39 -8.18 6.32
N GLU A 65 0.98 -9.04 7.16
CA GLU A 65 2.08 -9.92 6.77
C GLU A 65 1.60 -11.05 5.84
N GLU A 66 0.45 -11.66 6.13
CA GLU A 66 -0.15 -12.65 5.23
C GLU A 66 -0.51 -12.02 3.89
N LEU A 67 -1.09 -10.83 3.88
CA LEU A 67 -1.38 -10.08 2.65
C LEU A 67 -0.09 -9.74 1.89
N ARG A 68 1.00 -9.39 2.57
CA ARG A 68 2.32 -9.19 1.94
C ARG A 68 2.78 -10.46 1.22
N ASN A 69 2.68 -11.62 1.87
CA ASN A 69 3.07 -12.91 1.31
C ASN A 69 2.19 -13.33 0.13
N LEU A 70 0.87 -13.12 0.22
CA LEU A 70 -0.06 -13.38 -0.87
C LEU A 70 0.22 -12.49 -2.09
N MET A 71 0.44 -11.20 -1.89
CA MET A 71 0.78 -10.29 -2.98
C MET A 71 2.09 -10.68 -3.65
N MET A 72 3.09 -11.03 -2.85
CA MET A 72 4.38 -11.51 -3.33
C MET A 72 4.26 -12.76 -4.20
N LEU A 73 3.49 -13.77 -3.75
CA LEU A 73 3.28 -15.02 -4.48
C LEU A 73 2.47 -14.85 -5.79
N HIS A 74 1.55 -13.88 -5.82
CA HIS A 74 0.60 -13.67 -6.92
C HIS A 74 0.95 -12.47 -7.82
N GLY A 75 2.21 -12.00 -7.77
CA GLY A 75 2.78 -11.03 -8.71
C GLY A 75 2.38 -9.58 -8.47
N GLY A 76 1.89 -9.27 -7.27
CA GLY A 76 1.58 -7.93 -6.83
C GLY A 76 2.70 -7.29 -6.00
N GLN A 77 2.50 -6.02 -5.63
CA GLN A 77 3.44 -5.25 -4.81
C GLN A 77 2.84 -4.91 -3.45
N TYR A 78 3.69 -4.83 -2.43
CA TYR A 78 3.32 -4.39 -1.09
C TYR A 78 4.14 -3.17 -0.71
N HIS A 79 3.47 -2.07 -0.36
CA HIS A 79 4.11 -0.88 0.17
C HIS A 79 3.97 -0.83 1.69
N VAL A 80 5.09 -0.66 2.38
CA VAL A 80 5.11 -0.41 3.83
C VAL A 80 4.59 0.98 4.17
N TYR A 81 4.80 1.94 3.27
CA TYR A 81 4.33 3.31 3.40
C TYR A 81 3.40 3.66 2.24
N TYR A 82 2.30 4.34 2.54
CA TYR A 82 1.38 4.82 1.52
C TYR A 82 2.09 5.79 0.55
N SER A 83 1.92 5.54 -0.75
CA SER A 83 2.35 6.44 -1.81
C SER A 83 1.19 6.70 -2.76
N ARG A 84 0.79 7.97 -2.89
CA ARG A 84 -0.32 8.35 -3.77
C ARG A 84 -0.07 8.06 -5.24
N SER A 85 1.20 8.09 -5.67
CA SER A 85 1.57 7.87 -7.07
C SER A 85 1.82 6.40 -7.41
N LYS A 86 2.06 5.54 -6.40
CA LYS A 86 2.42 4.13 -6.62
C LYS A 86 1.37 3.15 -6.08
N THR A 87 0.77 3.41 -4.92
CA THR A 87 -0.25 2.53 -4.33
C THR A 87 -1.52 2.59 -5.16
N THR A 88 -2.02 1.44 -5.60
CA THR A 88 -3.25 1.36 -6.39
C THR A 88 -4.49 1.11 -5.54
N HIS A 89 -4.33 0.40 -4.42
CA HIS A 89 -5.42 0.10 -3.47
C HIS A 89 -4.93 0.19 -2.03
N ILE A 90 -5.74 0.78 -1.16
CA ILE A 90 -5.53 0.79 0.28
C ILE A 90 -6.39 -0.33 0.86
N ILE A 91 -5.78 -1.27 1.56
CA ILE A 91 -6.48 -2.40 2.17
C ILE A 91 -6.79 -2.07 3.62
N ALA A 92 -8.06 -2.13 4.01
CA ALA A 92 -8.50 -1.85 5.37
C ALA A 92 -9.84 -2.52 5.67
N THR A 93 -10.06 -2.84 6.94
CA THR A 93 -11.37 -3.33 7.42
C THR A 93 -12.26 -2.20 7.92
N ASN A 94 -11.66 -1.21 8.58
CA ASN A 94 -12.32 -0.01 9.06
C ASN A 94 -11.29 1.11 9.25
N LEU A 95 -11.70 2.36 9.03
CA LEU A 95 -10.90 3.57 9.22
C LEU A 95 -11.71 4.64 9.97
N PRO A 96 -11.07 5.42 10.84
CA PRO A 96 -11.71 6.58 11.46
C PRO A 96 -12.14 7.62 10.41
N ASN A 97 -13.22 8.34 10.70
CA ASN A 97 -13.77 9.40 9.82
C ASN A 97 -12.73 10.45 9.39
N ALA A 98 -11.80 10.81 10.27
CA ALA A 98 -10.71 11.72 9.94
C ALA A 98 -9.83 11.17 8.79
N LYS A 99 -9.50 9.88 8.82
CA LYS A 99 -8.67 9.24 7.80
C LYS A 99 -9.42 9.06 6.47
N ILE A 100 -10.71 8.74 6.53
CA ILE A 100 -11.57 8.66 5.34
C ILE A 100 -11.57 10.00 4.58
N LYS A 101 -11.63 11.12 5.31
CA LYS A 101 -11.60 12.46 4.71
C LYS A 101 -10.27 12.79 4.02
N GLU A 102 -9.15 12.26 4.50
CA GLU A 102 -7.83 12.43 3.89
C GLU A 102 -7.65 11.58 2.62
N LEU A 103 -8.26 10.39 2.58
CA LEU A 103 -8.15 9.42 1.48
C LEU A 103 -9.19 9.63 0.37
N LYS A 104 -9.67 10.87 0.20
CA LYS A 104 -10.68 11.18 -0.83
C LYS A 104 -10.14 10.86 -2.23
N GLY A 105 -10.88 9.98 -2.92
CA GLY A 105 -10.54 9.54 -4.27
C GLY A 105 -9.68 8.28 -4.33
N GLU A 106 -9.15 7.83 -3.19
CA GLU A 106 -8.42 6.58 -3.10
C GLU A 106 -9.38 5.38 -3.04
N LYS A 107 -8.94 4.23 -3.54
CA LYS A 107 -9.68 2.97 -3.46
C LYS A 107 -9.37 2.29 -2.14
N VAL A 108 -10.28 2.41 -1.16
CA VAL A 108 -10.19 1.71 0.12
C VAL A 108 -10.98 0.43 0.01
N ILE A 109 -10.28 -0.70 -0.05
CA ILE A 109 -10.81 -2.03 -0.37
C ILE A 109 -10.66 -2.95 0.84
N ARG A 110 -11.65 -3.81 1.06
CA ARG A 110 -11.55 -4.84 2.10
C ARG A 110 -10.57 -5.96 1.73
N PRO A 111 -9.92 -6.64 2.69
CA PRO A 111 -8.92 -7.68 2.41
C PRO A 111 -9.46 -8.90 1.66
N GLU A 112 -10.77 -9.19 1.74
CA GLU A 112 -11.40 -10.32 1.06
C GLU A 112 -11.26 -10.26 -0.46
N TRP A 113 -11.13 -9.06 -1.04
CA TRP A 113 -10.87 -8.90 -2.48
C TRP A 113 -9.62 -9.67 -2.92
N ILE A 114 -8.57 -9.66 -2.09
CA ILE A 114 -7.31 -10.34 -2.39
C ILE A 114 -7.52 -11.85 -2.29
N VAL A 115 -8.05 -12.30 -1.17
CA VAL A 115 -8.26 -13.74 -0.88
C VAL A 115 -9.20 -14.37 -1.91
N GLU A 116 -10.30 -13.71 -2.26
CA GLU A 116 -11.27 -14.22 -3.22
C GLU A 116 -10.75 -14.17 -4.65
N SER A 117 -9.93 -13.17 -5.02
CA SER A 117 -9.26 -13.17 -6.34
C SER A 117 -8.28 -14.34 -6.48
N ILE A 118 -7.54 -14.65 -5.42
CA ILE A 118 -6.65 -15.82 -5.39
C ILE A 118 -7.44 -17.11 -5.51
N LYS A 119 -8.51 -17.26 -4.70
CA LYS A 119 -9.40 -18.43 -4.75
C LYS A 119 -10.05 -18.61 -6.11
N ALA A 120 -10.40 -17.51 -6.79
CA ALA A 120 -10.96 -17.51 -8.14
C ALA A 120 -9.92 -17.72 -9.24
N GLY A 121 -8.62 -17.70 -8.92
CA GLY A 121 -7.53 -17.81 -9.89
C GLY A 121 -7.42 -16.63 -10.86
N ARG A 122 -8.07 -15.50 -10.58
CA ARG A 122 -8.07 -14.29 -11.43
C ARG A 122 -8.35 -13.03 -10.63
N LEU A 123 -7.92 -11.87 -11.15
CA LEU A 123 -8.23 -10.59 -10.54
C LEU A 123 -9.73 -10.29 -10.60
N LEU A 124 -10.38 -10.17 -9.45
CA LEU A 124 -11.79 -9.76 -9.35
C LEU A 124 -11.90 -8.23 -9.41
N SER A 125 -13.09 -7.73 -9.75
CA SER A 125 -13.41 -6.31 -9.62
C SER A 125 -13.33 -5.91 -8.15
N SER A 126 -12.66 -4.80 -7.83
CA SER A 126 -12.57 -4.28 -6.47
C SER A 126 -13.80 -3.51 -6.02
N ALA A 127 -14.69 -3.12 -6.94
CA ALA A 127 -15.86 -2.30 -6.63
C ALA A 127 -16.81 -2.89 -5.56
N PRO A 128 -17.13 -4.21 -5.56
CA PRO A 128 -17.96 -4.84 -4.52
C PRO A 128 -17.31 -4.83 -3.13
N TYR A 129 -15.99 -4.67 -3.07
CA TYR A 129 -15.20 -4.70 -1.84
C TYR A 129 -14.80 -3.30 -1.38
N GLN A 130 -15.24 -2.25 -2.08
CA GLN A 130 -14.96 -0.86 -1.71
C GLN A 130 -15.69 -0.53 -0.39
N LEU A 131 -14.92 -0.16 0.63
CA LEU A 131 -15.42 0.05 1.99
C LEU A 131 -16.19 1.37 2.13
N TYR A 132 -15.71 2.42 1.45
CA TYR A 132 -16.31 3.74 1.47
C TYR A 132 -16.64 4.15 0.04
N THR A 133 -17.93 4.12 -0.29
CA THR A 133 -18.45 4.70 -1.52
C THR A 133 -18.81 6.15 -1.24
N LYS A 134 -18.57 7.03 -2.23
CA LYS A 134 -19.24 8.34 -2.20
C LYS A 134 -20.74 8.04 -2.31
N PRO A 135 -21.61 8.68 -1.51
CA PRO A 135 -23.02 8.67 -1.84
C PRO A 135 -23.14 9.20 -3.27
N SER A 136 -23.80 8.44 -4.16
CA SER A 136 -24.22 8.97 -5.45
C SER A 136 -25.00 10.24 -5.15
N ALA A 137 -24.59 11.36 -5.74
CA ALA A 137 -25.42 12.54 -5.76
C ALA A 137 -26.70 12.14 -6.52
N ALA A 138 -27.80 12.01 -5.78
CA ALA A 138 -29.15 11.97 -6.34
C ALA A 138 -29.59 13.38 -6.69
#